data_AF-A0A9N7RDJ6-F1
#
_entry.id   AF-A0A9N7RDJ6-F1
#
_cell.length_a   1.000
_cell.length_b   1.000
_cell.length_c   1.000
_cell.angle_alpha   90.00
_cell.angle_beta   90.00
_cell.angle_gamma   90.00
#
_symmetry.space_group_name_H-M   'P 1'
#
loop_
_entity.id
_entity.type
_entity.pdbx_description
1 polymer ?
#
loop_
_entity_poly.entity_id
_entity_poly.type
_entity_poly.pdbx_seq_one_letter_code
_entity_poly.pdbx_strand_id
1 'polypeptide(L)'
;MAHSPKIACLLAVFVIVAMHERAESATVPCLRTNPDKEALKLASCAVAAQNKGAKPSTQCCSKIKSFANHPSCLCAVLLSNTAKSARINPGIAISIPKRCSLNRPVGKKCG
;
A
#
# COMPACT_ATOMS: atom_id res chain seq x y z
N MET A 1 -2.44 39.61 -27.45
CA MET A 1 -1.96 38.30 -27.92
C MET A 1 -3.16 37.39 -28.18
N ALA A 2 -3.67 37.36 -29.41
CA ALA A 2 -4.81 36.52 -29.79
C ALA A 2 -4.31 35.11 -30.07
N HIS A 3 -4.40 34.21 -29.08
CA HIS A 3 -4.20 32.80 -29.34
C HIS A 3 -5.32 32.33 -30.28
N SER A 4 -4.95 31.89 -31.48
CA SER A 4 -5.88 31.32 -32.46
C SER A 4 -6.71 30.23 -31.76
N PRO A 5 -8.03 30.16 -31.98
CA PRO A 5 -8.91 29.26 -31.21
C PRO A 5 -8.49 27.78 -31.34
N LYS A 6 -7.81 27.46 -32.43
CA LYS A 6 -7.20 26.15 -32.70
C LYS A 6 -6.06 25.83 -31.73
N ILE A 7 -5.20 26.80 -31.45
CA ILE A 7 -4.05 26.64 -30.53
C ILE A 7 -4.55 26.56 -29.08
N ALA A 8 -5.55 27.37 -28.72
CA ALA A 8 -6.18 27.30 -27.41
C ALA A 8 -6.85 25.93 -27.16
N CYS A 9 -7.55 25.38 -28.16
CA CYS A 9 -8.11 24.03 -28.08
C CYS A 9 -7.04 22.94 -27.95
N LEU A 10 -5.97 23.03 -28.75
CA LEU A 10 -4.88 22.03 -28.71
C LEU A 10 -4.16 22.03 -27.35
N LEU A 11 -3.94 23.21 -26.77
CA LEU A 11 -3.36 23.34 -25.43
C LEU A 11 -4.28 22.77 -24.34
N ALA A 12 -5.59 23.01 -24.45
CA ALA A 12 -6.57 22.45 -23.51
C ALA A 12 -6.60 20.91 -23.57
N VAL A 13 -6.56 20.32 -24.76
CA VAL A 13 -6.51 18.86 -24.93
C VAL A 13 -5.20 18.29 -24.37
N PHE A 14 -4.07 18.95 -24.61
CA PHE A 14 -2.77 18.50 -24.10
C PHE A 14 -2.71 18.48 -22.56
N VAL A 15 -3.30 19.49 -21.92
CA VAL A 15 -3.41 19.54 -20.44
C VAL A 15 -4.32 18.43 -19.91
N ILE A 16 -5.44 18.13 -20.59
CA ILE A 16 -6.34 17.04 -20.17
C ILE A 16 -5.66 15.66 -20.29
N VAL A 17 -4.89 15.44 -21.36
CA VAL A 17 -4.16 14.17 -21.56
C VAL A 17 -3.00 14.03 -20.57
N ALA A 18 -2.29 15.11 -20.24
CA ALA A 18 -1.20 15.10 -19.27
C ALA A 18 -1.68 14.78 -17.83
N MET A 19 -2.94 15.04 -17.51
CA MET A 19 -3.55 14.66 -16.23
C MET A 19 -3.97 13.18 -16.17
N HIS A 20 -3.97 12.47 -17.30
CA HIS A 20 -4.43 11.07 -17.38
C HIS A 20 -3.33 10.03 -17.06
N GLU A 21 -2.07 10.46 -16.90
CA GLU A 21 -0.96 9.56 -16.59
C GLU A 21 -0.81 9.29 -15.08
N ARG A 22 -1.79 8.57 -14.50
CA ARG A 22 -1.59 7.55 -13.44
C ARG A 22 -2.93 7.01 -12.92
N ALA A 23 -3.71 6.41 -13.79
CA ALA A 23 -4.66 5.38 -13.36
C ALA A 23 -4.00 4.01 -13.58
N GLU A 24 -2.98 3.69 -12.78
CA GLU A 24 -2.61 2.28 -12.62
C GLU A 24 -3.86 1.57 -12.13
N SER A 25 -4.37 0.64 -12.94
CA SER A 25 -5.64 -0.03 -12.76
C SER A 25 -5.76 -0.51 -11.32
N ALA A 26 -6.49 0.24 -10.49
CA ALA A 26 -6.67 -0.07 -9.10
C ALA A 26 -7.62 -1.25 -8.99
N THR A 27 -7.09 -2.47 -9.12
CA THR A 27 -7.64 -3.61 -8.38
C THR A 27 -7.69 -3.14 -6.94
N VAL A 28 -8.86 -2.76 -6.43
CA VAL A 28 -9.04 -2.32 -5.05
C VAL A 28 -8.70 -3.53 -4.19
N PRO A 29 -7.48 -3.60 -3.66
CA PRO A 29 -6.89 -4.86 -3.20
C PRO A 29 -7.46 -5.28 -1.85
N CYS A 30 -8.13 -4.34 -1.18
CA CYS A 30 -8.94 -4.50 0.01
C CYS A 30 -10.40 -4.19 -0.39
N LEU A 31 -11.12 -5.21 -0.86
CA LEU A 31 -12.42 -5.19 -1.54
C LEU A 31 -13.46 -4.15 -1.06
N ARG A 32 -13.40 -3.68 0.19
CA ARG A 32 -14.32 -2.68 0.78
C ARG A 32 -13.68 -1.68 1.75
N THR A 33 -12.36 -1.66 1.91
CA THR A 33 -11.70 -0.85 2.95
C THR A 33 -10.50 -0.11 2.39
N ASN A 34 -10.36 1.16 2.75
CA ASN A 34 -9.21 1.96 2.33
C ASN A 34 -7.92 1.36 2.96
N PRO A 35 -6.89 1.00 2.19
CA PRO A 35 -5.67 0.39 2.73
C PRO A 35 -4.98 1.27 3.78
N ASP A 36 -5.15 2.58 3.68
CA ASP A 36 -4.68 3.55 4.67
C ASP A 36 -5.34 3.36 6.06
N LYS A 37 -6.66 3.14 6.09
CA LYS A 37 -7.40 2.85 7.33
C LYS A 37 -7.02 1.49 7.93
N GLU A 38 -6.74 0.52 7.06
CA GLU A 38 -6.23 -0.78 7.50
C GLU A 38 -4.80 -0.69 8.03
N ALA A 39 -3.96 0.19 7.46
CA ALA A 39 -2.61 0.47 7.94
C ALA A 39 -2.61 1.03 9.37
N LEU A 40 -3.56 1.89 9.72
CA LEU A 40 -3.72 2.39 11.09
C LEU A 40 -3.98 1.26 12.10
N LYS A 41 -4.69 0.20 11.72
CA LYS A 41 -4.91 -0.98 12.59
C LYS A 41 -3.63 -1.78 12.83
N LEU A 42 -2.63 -1.60 11.97
CA LEU A 42 -1.29 -2.19 12.06
C LEU A 42 -0.28 -1.26 12.74
N ALA A 43 -0.72 -0.15 13.36
CA ALA A 43 0.17 0.72 14.14
C ALA A 43 0.94 -0.05 15.22
N SER A 44 0.31 -1.03 15.88
CA SER A 44 0.97 -1.92 16.85
C SER A 44 2.04 -2.84 16.23
N CYS A 45 2.08 -2.96 14.90
CA CYS A 45 3.11 -3.66 14.16
C CYS A 45 4.24 -2.74 13.67
N ALA A 46 4.14 -1.41 13.80
CA ALA A 46 5.07 -0.47 13.20
C ALA A 46 6.53 -0.76 13.57
N VAL A 47 6.82 -1.08 14.83
CA VAL A 47 8.19 -1.41 15.28
C VAL A 47 8.70 -2.70 14.62
N ALA A 48 7.86 -3.74 14.54
CA ALA A 48 8.20 -5.00 13.86
C ALA A 48 8.30 -4.82 12.33
N ALA A 49 7.57 -3.86 11.76
CA ALA A 49 7.57 -3.55 10.34
C ALA A 49 8.78 -2.71 9.92
N GLN A 50 9.34 -1.92 10.83
CA GLN A 50 10.56 -1.13 10.61
C GLN A 50 11.83 -1.95 10.89
N ASN A 51 11.79 -2.85 11.89
CA ASN A 51 12.97 -3.60 12.34
C ASN A 51 12.80 -5.11 12.17
N LYS A 52 13.68 -5.74 11.40
CA LYS A 52 13.68 -7.20 11.16
C LYS A 52 13.95 -8.01 12.44
N GLY A 53 14.72 -7.43 13.38
CA GLY A 53 15.03 -8.05 14.67
C GLY A 53 13.98 -7.82 15.77
N ALA A 54 13.05 -6.88 15.57
CA ALA A 54 12.01 -6.62 16.56
C ALA A 54 10.97 -7.75 16.57
N LYS A 55 10.63 -8.22 17.78
CA LYS A 55 9.63 -9.26 17.97
C LYS A 55 8.23 -8.64 17.90
N PRO A 56 7.33 -9.13 17.03
CA PRO A 56 5.98 -8.60 16.96
C PRO A 56 5.22 -8.90 18.25
N SER A 57 4.44 -7.92 18.72
CA SER A 57 3.55 -8.10 19.86
C SER A 57 2.37 -9.03 19.51
N THR A 58 1.78 -9.68 20.50
CA THR A 58 0.63 -10.58 20.32
C THR A 58 -0.53 -9.87 19.60
N GLN A 59 -0.78 -8.59 19.93
CA GLN A 59 -1.80 -7.80 19.23
C GLN A 59 -1.48 -7.61 17.75
N CYS A 60 -0.21 -7.32 17.43
CA CYS A 60 0.24 -7.18 16.04
C CYS A 60 -0.01 -8.47 15.25
N CYS A 61 0.37 -9.62 15.82
CA CYS A 61 0.16 -10.91 15.17
C CYS A 61 -1.32 -11.23 14.97
N SER A 62 -2.17 -10.90 15.94
CA SER A 62 -3.62 -11.10 15.83
C SER A 62 -4.23 -10.26 14.70
N LYS A 63 -3.75 -9.02 14.50
CA LYS A 63 -4.17 -8.17 13.37
C LYS A 63 -3.64 -8.68 12.03
N ILE A 64 -2.36 -9.04 11.94
CA ILE A 64 -1.75 -9.61 10.73
C ILE A 64 -2.43 -10.92 10.30
N LYS A 65 -2.93 -11.73 11.25
CA LYS A 65 -3.64 -12.99 10.96
C LYS A 65 -4.82 -12.77 10.00
N SER A 66 -5.54 -11.65 10.11
CA SER A 66 -6.64 -11.32 9.20
C SER A 66 -6.20 -11.07 7.76
N PHE A 67 -4.92 -10.71 7.55
CA PHE A 67 -4.36 -10.46 6.23
C PHE A 67 -3.60 -11.66 5.66
N ALA A 68 -3.40 -12.73 6.45
CA ALA A 68 -2.70 -13.94 6.00
C ALA A 68 -3.33 -14.57 4.75
N ASN A 69 -4.67 -14.52 4.66
CA ASN A 69 -5.43 -15.01 3.52
C ASN A 69 -5.66 -13.96 2.42
N HIS A 70 -5.34 -12.68 2.67
CA HIS A 70 -5.56 -11.56 1.73
C HIS A 70 -4.22 -10.87 1.38
N PRO A 71 -3.31 -11.57 0.66
CA PRO A 71 -1.97 -11.06 0.38
C PRO A 71 -1.98 -9.77 -0.47
N SER A 72 -2.96 -9.62 -1.38
CA SER A 72 -3.11 -8.41 -2.18
C SER A 72 -3.46 -7.20 -1.32
N CYS A 73 -4.40 -7.35 -0.38
CA CYS A 73 -4.75 -6.28 0.56
C CYS A 73 -3.56 -5.94 1.47
N LEU A 74 -2.85 -6.95 2.00
CA LEU A 74 -1.64 -6.73 2.78
C LEU A 74 -0.61 -5.89 2.01
N CYS A 75 -0.34 -6.24 0.75
CA CYS A 75 0.61 -5.49 -0.07
C CYS A 75 0.18 -4.04 -0.25
N ALA A 76 -1.10 -3.78 -0.52
CA ALA A 76 -1.58 -2.42 -0.66
C ALA A 76 -1.54 -1.60 0.63
N VAL A 77 -1.76 -2.25 1.77
CA VAL A 77 -1.56 -1.64 3.08
C VAL A 77 -0.09 -1.25 3.26
N LEU A 78 0.85 -2.12 2.89
CA LEU A 78 2.28 -1.83 2.97
C LEU A 78 2.75 -0.75 1.98
N LEU A 79 2.07 -0.59 0.84
CA LEU A 79 2.34 0.47 -0.14
C LEU A 79 1.52 1.76 0.11
N SER A 80 0.64 1.78 1.11
CA SER A 80 -0.21 2.93 1.44
C SER A 80 0.59 4.13 1.92
N ASN A 81 -0.02 5.32 1.84
CA ASN A 81 0.60 6.55 2.35
C ASN A 81 0.85 6.47 3.85
N THR A 82 -0.07 5.94 4.66
CA THR A 82 0.18 5.71 6.09
C THR A 82 1.39 4.82 6.35
N ALA A 83 1.55 3.71 5.63
CA ALA A 83 2.73 2.85 5.79
C ALA A 83 4.03 3.58 5.42
N LYS A 84 4.01 4.37 4.34
CA LYS A 84 5.16 5.21 3.93
C LYS A 84 5.50 6.27 4.98
N SER A 85 4.50 6.99 5.49
CA SER A 85 4.66 8.00 6.54
C SER A 85 5.20 7.40 7.84
N ALA A 86 4.80 6.16 8.16
CA ALA A 86 5.30 5.40 9.29
C ALA A 86 6.68 4.75 9.05
N ARG A 87 7.38 5.09 7.95
CA ARG A 87 8.70 4.57 7.58
C ARG A 87 8.74 3.04 7.47
N ILE A 88 7.61 2.41 7.16
CA ILE A 88 7.51 0.95 7.06
C ILE A 88 8.20 0.47 5.78
N ASN A 89 9.14 -0.46 5.91
CA ASN A 89 9.77 -1.11 4.78
C ASN A 89 8.97 -2.36 4.39
N PRO A 90 8.39 -2.46 3.19
CA PRO A 90 7.61 -3.63 2.79
C PRO A 90 8.43 -4.92 2.83
N GLY A 91 9.72 -4.89 2.49
CA GLY A 91 10.60 -6.06 2.57
C GLY A 91 10.79 -6.61 4.00
N ILE A 92 10.80 -5.72 5.01
CA ILE A 92 10.82 -6.13 6.42
C ILE A 92 9.41 -6.54 6.86
N ALA A 93 8.40 -5.78 6.49
CA ALA A 93 7.02 -6.01 6.91
C ALA A 93 6.45 -7.32 6.36
N ILE A 94 6.83 -7.73 5.15
CA ILE A 94 6.44 -9.04 4.63
C ILE A 94 6.93 -10.13 5.58
N SER A 95 8.07 -9.98 6.26
CA SER A 95 8.60 -11.00 7.18
C SER A 95 7.83 -11.14 8.50
N ILE A 96 6.92 -10.22 8.83
CA ILE A 96 6.17 -10.22 10.10
C ILE A 96 5.31 -11.49 10.29
N PRO A 97 4.51 -11.98 9.31
CA PRO A 97 3.69 -13.15 9.53
C PRO A 97 4.54 -14.40 9.83
N LYS A 98 5.77 -14.49 9.30
CA LYS A 98 6.73 -15.54 9.65
C LYS A 98 7.16 -15.43 11.12
N ARG A 99 7.46 -14.21 11.61
CA ARG A 99 7.79 -13.95 13.02
C ARG A 99 6.60 -14.16 13.97
N CYS A 100 5.38 -14.10 13.45
CA CYS A 100 4.14 -14.43 14.15
C CYS A 100 3.74 -15.91 14.06
N SER A 101 4.57 -16.77 13.44
CA SER A 101 4.27 -18.19 13.21
C SER A 101 2.94 -18.44 12.48
N LEU A 102 2.55 -17.55 11.58
CA LEU A 102 1.35 -17.69 10.74
C LEU A 102 1.72 -18.41 9.44
N ASN A 103 0.90 -19.37 9.00
CA ASN A 103 1.07 -20.04 7.71
C ASN A 103 1.06 -18.99 6.60
N ARG A 104 2.21 -18.84 5.94
CA ARG A 104 2.49 -17.73 5.05
C ARG A 104 2.35 -18.16 3.59
N PRO A 105 1.70 -17.37 2.71
CA PRO A 105 1.95 -17.46 1.28
C PRO A 105 3.40 -17.05 1.00
N VAL A 106 4.26 -18.05 0.84
CA VAL A 106 5.67 -17.89 0.47
C VAL A 106 5.76 -17.32 -0.95
N GLY A 107 6.61 -16.30 -1.16
CA GLY A 107 6.96 -15.80 -2.50
C GLY A 107 6.26 -14.52 -3.00
N LYS A 108 5.30 -13.93 -2.28
CA LYS A 108 4.66 -12.67 -2.73
C LYS A 108 5.56 -11.45 -2.46
N LYS A 109 6.08 -10.86 -3.53
CA LYS A 109 6.57 -9.47 -3.53
C LYS A 109 5.36 -8.53 -3.59
N CYS A 110 5.50 -7.37 -2.95
CA CYS A 110 4.52 -6.29 -3.04
C CYS A 110 5.11 -5.23 -3.96
N GLY A 111 4.47 -4.99 -5.11
CA GLY A 111 5.05 -4.22 -6.22
C GLY A 111 5.60 -5.14 -7.29
#